data_AF-A0A2R7YTP6-F1
#
_entry.id   AF-A0A2R7YTP6-F1
#
_cell.length_a   1.000
_cell.length_b   1.000
_cell.length_c   1.000
_cell.angle_alpha   90.00
_cell.angle_beta   90.00
_cell.angle_gamma   90.00
#
_symmetry.space_group_name_H-M   'P 1'
#
loop_
_entity.id
_entity.type
_entity.pdbx_description
1 polymer ?
#
loop_
_entity_poly.entity_id
_entity_poly.type
_entity_poly.pdbx_seq_one_letter_code
_entity_poly.pdbx_strand_id
1 'polypeptide(L)' 'MSEHDEQVSPDEHAPAHPAAEEPADVPTTGVAAVDEVLAAVARLEGRPVEEHVAVFEQAHERLRRALDPGHG' A
#
# COMPACT_ATOMS: atom_id res chain seq x y z
N MET A 1 -28.29 5.99 30.90
CA MET A 1 -27.76 6.16 29.53
C MET A 1 -27.31 4.79 29.11
N SER A 2 -27.96 4.23 28.09
CA SER A 2 -27.88 2.81 27.73
C SER A 2 -26.54 2.45 27.11
N GLU A 3 -26.02 1.29 27.51
CA GLU A 3 -24.92 0.56 26.87
C GLU A 3 -25.30 0.25 25.41
N HIS A 4 -24.53 0.78 24.45
CA HIS A 4 -24.62 0.39 23.04
C HIS A 4 -23.90 -0.94 22.87
N ASP A 5 -24.56 -2.02 23.31
CA ASP A 5 -24.25 -3.39 22.91
C ASP A 5 -24.66 -3.54 21.44
N GLU A 6 -23.76 -3.15 20.55
CA GLU A 6 -23.82 -3.56 19.14
C GLU A 6 -22.59 -4.42 18.91
N GLN A 7 -22.66 -5.64 19.46
CA GLN A 7 -21.74 -6.72 19.12
C GLN A 7 -21.95 -7.03 17.64
N VAL A 8 -21.14 -6.39 16.79
CA VAL A 8 -20.99 -6.76 15.39
C VAL A 8 -20.59 -8.23 15.35
N SER A 9 -21.48 -9.07 14.83
CA SER A 9 -21.25 -10.50 14.68
C SER A 9 -19.94 -10.74 13.91
N PRO A 10 -19.01 -11.57 14.41
CA PRO A 10 -17.76 -11.88 13.71
C PRO A 10 -17.96 -12.73 12.44
N ASP A 11 -19.20 -13.09 12.11
CA ASP A 11 -19.59 -13.93 10.97
C ASP A 11 -19.90 -13.13 9.68
N GLU A 12 -19.61 -11.82 9.65
CA GLU A 12 -19.77 -11.00 8.43
C GLU A 12 -18.44 -10.70 7.73
N HIS A 13 -17.36 -11.37 8.14
CA HIS A 13 -16.07 -11.36 7.45
C HIS A 13 -15.74 -12.75 6.92
N ALA A 14 -16.67 -13.34 6.17
CA ALA A 14 -16.30 -14.39 5.23
C ALA A 14 -15.16 -13.81 4.36
N PRO A 15 -13.99 -14.47 4.25
CA PRO A 15 -13.00 -14.02 3.29
C PRO A 15 -13.66 -14.27 1.93
N ALA A 16 -14.17 -13.20 1.32
CA ALA A 16 -14.29 -13.19 -0.12
C ALA A 16 -12.87 -13.50 -0.59
N HIS A 17 -12.63 -14.74 -1.05
CA HIS A 17 -11.38 -15.05 -1.74
C HIS A 17 -11.19 -13.91 -2.74
N PRO A 18 -10.09 -13.14 -2.67
CA PRO A 18 -9.93 -12.04 -3.59
C PRO A 18 -9.96 -12.69 -4.96
N ALA A 19 -11.02 -12.39 -5.72
CA ALA A 19 -11.03 -12.61 -7.14
C ALA A 19 -9.74 -11.95 -7.60
N ALA A 20 -8.79 -12.75 -8.11
CA ALA A 20 -7.43 -12.34 -8.44
C ALA A 20 -7.45 -10.87 -8.86
N GLU A 21 -6.96 -9.98 -7.99
CA GLU A 21 -7.00 -8.54 -8.19
C GLU A 21 -6.49 -8.30 -9.60
N GLU A 22 -7.35 -7.78 -10.48
CA GLU A 22 -6.88 -7.34 -11.79
C GLU A 22 -5.74 -6.36 -11.52
N PRO A 23 -4.61 -6.44 -12.26
CA PRO A 23 -3.44 -5.63 -11.96
C PRO A 23 -3.88 -4.17 -11.93
N ALA A 24 -3.90 -3.58 -10.73
CA ALA A 24 -4.36 -2.23 -10.55
C ALA A 24 -3.46 -1.32 -11.40
N ASP A 25 -4.07 -0.51 -12.28
CA ASP A 25 -3.33 0.46 -13.08
C ASP A 25 -2.55 1.37 -12.11
N VAL A 26 -1.22 1.32 -12.19
CA VAL A 26 -0.36 2.04 -11.25
C VAL A 26 -0.50 3.53 -11.56
N PRO A 27 -1.03 4.35 -10.63
CA PRO A 27 -1.33 5.75 -10.93
C PRO A 27 -0.05 6.54 -11.18
N THR A 28 -0.05 7.36 -12.24
CA THR A 28 1.04 8.31 -12.53
C THR A 28 0.81 9.64 -11.83
N THR A 29 1.84 10.13 -11.14
CA THR A 29 1.83 11.41 -10.41
C THR A 29 2.43 12.56 -11.20
N GLY A 30 3.18 12.26 -12.27
CA GLY A 30 3.91 13.24 -13.09
C GLY A 30 5.25 13.66 -12.47
N VAL A 31 5.61 13.14 -11.30
CA VAL A 31 6.92 13.31 -10.68
C VAL A 31 7.69 12.01 -10.85
N ALA A 32 8.69 12.02 -11.73
CA ALA A 32 9.44 10.80 -12.10
C ALA A 32 9.97 10.00 -10.90
N ALA A 33 10.45 10.70 -9.85
CA ALA A 33 10.93 10.05 -8.64
C ALA A 33 9.84 9.32 -7.85
N VAL A 34 8.60 9.83 -7.87
CA VAL A 34 7.45 9.21 -7.21
C VAL A 34 6.91 8.06 -8.07
N ASP A 35 6.86 8.23 -9.40
CA ASP A 35 6.41 7.19 -10.33
C ASP A 35 7.32 5.94 -10.30
N GLU A 36 8.64 6.13 -10.17
CA GLU A 36 9.62 5.06 -9.93
C GLU A 36 9.33 4.27 -8.64
N VAL A 37 8.95 4.98 -7.57
CA VAL A 37 8.62 4.35 -6.29
C VAL A 37 7.33 3.54 -6.40
N LEU A 38 6.30 4.08 -7.06
CA LEU A 38 5.03 3.38 -7.27
C LEU A 38 5.22 2.13 -8.12
N ALA A 39 6.04 2.19 -9.18
CA ALA A 39 6.38 1.02 -9.98
C ALA A 39 7.14 -0.05 -9.18
N ALA A 40 8.02 0.36 -8.26
CA ALA A 40 8.73 -0.59 -7.39
C ALA A 40 7.79 -1.29 -6.40
N VAL A 41 6.81 -0.58 -5.85
CA VAL A 41 5.79 -1.12 -4.95
C VAL A 41 4.82 -2.05 -5.68
N ALA A 42 4.37 -1.70 -6.89
CA ALA A 42 3.47 -2.55 -7.67
C ALA A 42 4.08 -3.93 -7.98
N ARG A 43 5.41 -4.01 -8.16
CA ARG A 43 6.13 -5.27 -8.38
C ARG A 43 6.23 -6.17 -7.14
N LEU A 44 5.82 -5.69 -5.97
CA LEU A 44 5.74 -6.50 -4.75
C LEU A 44 4.51 -7.41 -4.75
N GLU A 45 3.49 -7.11 -5.55
CA GLU A 45 2.30 -7.93 -5.63
C GLU A 45 2.64 -9.39 -5.96
N GLY A 46 2.16 -10.33 -5.15
CA GLY A 46 2.44 -11.76 -5.28
C GLY A 46 3.81 -12.23 -4.79
N ARG A 47 4.65 -11.35 -4.24
CA ARG A 47 5.92 -11.73 -3.58
C ARG A 47 5.70 -12.08 -2.10
N PRO A 48 6.63 -12.84 -1.47
CA PRO A 48 6.58 -13.09 -0.04
C PRO A 48 6.75 -11.80 0.78
N VAL A 49 5.99 -11.69 1.87
CA VAL A 49 5.88 -10.49 2.72
C VAL A 49 7.22 -10.11 3.35
N GLU A 50 8.10 -11.09 3.61
CA GLU A 50 9.44 -10.86 4.11
C GLU A 50 10.28 -9.97 3.17
N GLU A 51 10.01 -10.05 1.86
CA GLU A 51 10.69 -9.21 0.86
C GLU A 51 10.05 -7.83 0.72
N HIS A 52 8.86 -7.59 1.28
CA HIS A 52 8.14 -6.33 1.14
C HIS A 52 8.74 -5.25 2.03
N VAL A 53 9.17 -5.61 3.25
CA VAL A 53 9.67 -4.66 4.25
C VAL A 53 10.87 -3.86 3.70
N ALA A 54 11.87 -4.56 3.16
CA ALA A 54 13.07 -3.91 2.63
C ALA A 54 12.75 -2.95 1.45
N VAL A 55 11.82 -3.33 0.59
CA VAL A 55 11.40 -2.50 -0.55
C VAL A 55 10.56 -1.32 -0.10
N PHE A 56 9.66 -1.50 0.86
CA PHE A 56 8.87 -0.41 1.44
C PHE A 56 9.74 0.61 2.17
N GLU A 57 10.74 0.19 2.93
CA GLU A 57 11.67 1.11 3.59
C GLU A 57 12.44 1.96 2.57
N GLN A 58 12.97 1.33 1.52
CA GLN A 58 13.66 2.03 0.45
C GLN A 58 12.73 3.00 -0.30
N ALA A 59 11.50 2.56 -0.61
CA ALA A 59 10.46 3.39 -1.23
C ALA A 59 10.15 4.61 -0.37
N HIS A 60 9.98 4.43 0.94
CA HIS A 60 9.69 5.49 1.89
C HIS A 60 10.83 6.52 1.94
N GLU A 61 12.08 6.05 1.97
CA GLU A 61 13.25 6.94 2.00
C GLU A 61 13.37 7.77 0.71
N ARG A 62 13.13 7.16 -0.45
CA ARG A 62 13.11 7.86 -1.76
C ARG A 62 11.99 8.88 -1.82
N LEU A 63 10.78 8.50 -1.39
CA LEU A 63 9.63 9.40 -1.39
C LEU A 63 9.87 10.60 -0.47
N ARG A 64 10.43 10.37 0.73
CA ARG A 64 10.79 11.45 1.66
C ARG A 64 11.78 12.42 1.03
N ARG A 65 12.83 11.94 0.37
CA ARG A 65 13.79 12.79 -0.34
C ARG A 65 13.15 13.59 -1.48
N ALA A 66 12.25 12.97 -2.24
CA ALA A 66 11.59 13.61 -3.36
C ALA A 66 10.57 14.69 -2.93
N LEU A 67 9.97 14.53 -1.75
CA LEU A 67 8.90 15.40 -1.25
C LEU A 67 9.35 16.43 -0.20
N ASP A 68 10.59 16.36 0.30
CA ASP A 68 11.09 17.30 1.31
C ASP A 68 11.56 18.61 0.65
N PRO A 69 10.84 19.75 0.82
CA PRO A 69 11.08 21.00 0.08
C PRO A 69 12.32 21.79 0.54
N GLY A 70 13.31 21.13 1.15
CA GLY A 70 14.55 21.74 1.66
C GLY A 70 15.81 20.91 1.39
N HIS A 71 15.75 19.87 0.57
CA HIS A 71 16.92 19.10 0.13
C HIS A 71 17.35 19.54 -1.29
N GLY A 72 17.95 20.73 -1.39
CA GLY A 72 18.47 21.33 -2.61
C GLY A 72 19.02 22.74 -2.38
#